data_AF-B6JMV4-F1
#
_entry.id   AF-B6JMV4-F1
#
_cell.length_a   1.000
_cell.length_b   1.000
_cell.length_c   1.000
_cell.angle_alpha   90.00
_cell.angle_beta   90.00
_cell.angle_gamma   90.00
#
_symmetry.space_group_name_H-M   'P 1'
#
loop_
_entity.id
_entity.type
_entity.pdbx_description
1 polymer ?
#
loop_
_entity_poly.entity_id
_entity_poly.type
_entity_poly.pdbx_seq_one_letter_code
_entity_poly.pdbx_strand_id
1 'polypeptide(L)'
;MNYLNLPNSVLEIIEQPEVEEITNELLKQLQNALNSNSYFTEQIQLSLKGIVRILEVLLSLDFFKNANEIDSSLRNSIEWLSNAGESLKNKMKEYEGFFSDFNTSMHANEQEVTNILNANAENIKSEIKKLENQLIETTTKLLTSYQIFLSQARESATTQINTKETQAITNINQAKESAQVQINTNKQEVLNNITQEKQQATSEINEAKKAIIIKTLIFLRLNKAC
;
A
#
# COMPACT_ATOMS: atom_id res chain seq x y z
N MET A 1 -4.86 36.69 6.44
CA MET A 1 -4.66 37.65 5.33
C MET A 1 -5.20 39.00 5.74
N ASN A 2 -4.34 40.02 5.77
CA ASN A 2 -4.78 41.41 5.91
C ASN A 2 -5.03 41.95 4.50
N TYR A 3 -6.30 42.22 4.18
CA TYR A 3 -6.66 42.85 2.91
C TYR A 3 -6.51 44.36 3.05
N LEU A 4 -5.61 44.95 2.26
CA LEU A 4 -5.48 46.40 2.16
C LEU A 4 -6.68 46.95 1.40
N ASN A 5 -7.29 48.01 1.95
CA ASN A 5 -8.32 48.74 1.23
C ASN A 5 -7.69 49.44 0.03
N LEU A 6 -8.29 49.26 -1.16
CA LEU A 6 -7.90 50.06 -2.31
C LEU A 6 -8.09 51.55 -2.00
N PRO A 7 -7.18 52.44 -2.46
CA PRO A 7 -7.46 53.86 -2.53
C PRO A 7 -8.77 54.05 -3.28
N ASN A 8 -9.64 54.94 -2.80
CA ASN A 8 -10.94 55.16 -3.41
C ASN A 8 -10.78 55.37 -4.93
N SER A 9 -11.36 54.45 -5.71
CA SER A 9 -11.25 54.31 -7.17
C SER A 9 -12.48 54.91 -7.91
N VAL A 10 -13.47 55.38 -7.16
CA VAL A 10 -14.70 56.03 -7.65
C VAL A 10 -14.40 57.38 -8.31
N LEU A 11 -14.66 57.49 -9.62
CA LEU A 11 -15.97 57.97 -10.07
C LEU A 11 -16.92 56.76 -10.02
N GLU A 12 -18.12 56.91 -9.46
CA GLU A 12 -19.02 55.81 -9.03
C GLU A 12 -19.17 54.66 -10.05
N ILE A 13 -19.10 53.39 -9.59
CA ILE A 13 -20.13 52.33 -9.77
C ILE A 13 -19.61 50.98 -9.18
N ILE A 14 -20.59 50.17 -8.77
CA ILE A 14 -20.66 49.14 -7.71
C ILE A 14 -20.47 47.70 -8.25
N GLU A 15 -20.07 46.79 -7.35
CA GLU A 15 -19.65 45.38 -7.55
C GLU A 15 -20.70 44.30 -7.13
N GLN A 16 -20.28 43.02 -7.26
CA GLN A 16 -20.66 41.74 -6.57
C GLN A 16 -21.67 40.75 -7.24
N PRO A 17 -21.72 39.43 -6.86
CA PRO A 17 -20.68 38.47 -6.40
C PRO A 17 -20.78 37.02 -6.99
N GLU A 18 -19.91 36.15 -6.44
CA GLU A 18 -19.44 34.74 -6.57
C GLU A 18 -20.41 33.54 -6.73
N VAL A 19 -19.87 32.32 -7.03
CA VAL A 19 -19.89 31.09 -6.17
C VAL A 19 -19.04 29.91 -6.75
N GLU A 20 -18.64 29.01 -5.85
CA GLU A 20 -17.63 27.93 -5.73
C GLU A 20 -17.62 26.71 -6.69
N GLU A 21 -16.40 26.23 -7.03
CA GLU A 21 -15.94 24.82 -6.94
C GLU A 21 -14.37 24.76 -6.98
N ILE A 22 -13.69 24.98 -5.84
CA ILE A 22 -12.47 25.82 -5.80
C ILE A 22 -11.13 25.12 -5.43
N THR A 23 -10.96 23.80 -5.29
CA THR A 23 -9.69 23.28 -4.66
C THR A 23 -8.56 22.85 -5.60
N ASN A 24 -8.82 22.16 -6.73
CA ASN A 24 -7.73 21.68 -7.61
C ASN A 24 -7.44 22.67 -8.76
N GLU A 25 -8.51 23.24 -9.32
CA GLU A 25 -8.45 24.34 -10.29
C GLU A 25 -7.78 25.58 -9.69
N LEU A 26 -8.08 26.01 -8.46
CA LEU A 26 -7.40 27.17 -7.89
C LEU A 26 -5.92 26.95 -7.68
N LEU A 27 -5.48 25.76 -7.25
CA LEU A 27 -4.04 25.54 -7.06
C LEU A 27 -3.29 25.70 -8.39
N LYS A 28 -3.91 25.24 -9.48
CA LYS A 28 -3.39 25.38 -10.84
C LYS A 28 -3.50 26.82 -11.36
N GLN A 29 -4.62 27.49 -11.11
CA GLN A 29 -4.83 28.90 -11.47
C GLN A 29 -3.93 29.83 -10.67
N LEU A 30 -3.68 29.55 -9.39
CA LEU A 30 -2.75 30.26 -8.52
C LEU A 30 -1.31 30.06 -9.00
N GLN A 31 -0.91 28.81 -9.31
CA GLN A 31 0.41 28.53 -9.88
C GLN A 31 0.61 29.24 -11.23
N ASN A 32 -0.41 29.28 -12.08
CA ASN A 32 -0.37 30.04 -13.33
C ASN A 32 -0.31 31.55 -13.09
N ALA A 33 -1.17 32.09 -12.22
CA ALA A 33 -1.22 33.52 -11.88
C ALA A 33 0.09 34.01 -11.26
N LEU A 34 0.75 33.20 -10.44
CA LEU A 34 2.07 33.49 -9.87
C LEU A 34 3.18 33.48 -10.94
N ASN A 35 3.14 32.53 -11.88
CA ASN A 35 4.16 32.42 -12.94
C ASN A 35 4.02 33.46 -14.07
N SER A 36 2.81 33.97 -14.34
CA SER A 36 2.55 34.96 -15.41
C SER A 36 2.58 36.42 -14.97
N ASN A 37 2.72 36.70 -13.66
CA ASN A 37 2.52 38.04 -13.11
C ASN A 37 3.71 39.00 -13.22
N SER A 38 4.91 38.52 -13.55
CA SER A 38 6.07 39.42 -13.72
C SER A 38 5.83 40.41 -14.86
N TYR A 39 5.30 39.93 -16.00
CA TYR A 39 4.98 40.75 -17.16
C TYR A 39 3.84 41.74 -16.87
N PHE A 40 2.78 41.30 -16.19
CA PHE A 40 1.67 42.19 -15.82
C PHE A 40 2.14 43.31 -14.86
N THR A 41 2.90 42.94 -13.83
CA THR A 41 3.46 43.90 -12.86
C THR A 41 4.39 44.92 -13.53
N GLU A 42 5.27 44.45 -14.42
CA GLU A 42 6.18 45.31 -15.19
C GLU A 42 5.42 46.26 -16.13
N GLN A 43 4.38 45.78 -16.81
CA GLN A 43 3.55 46.61 -17.71
C GLN A 43 2.77 47.69 -16.95
N ILE A 44 2.20 47.36 -15.77
CA ILE A 44 1.52 48.34 -14.92
C ILE A 44 2.52 49.40 -14.42
N GLN A 45 3.72 48.98 -13.97
CA GLN A 45 4.75 49.90 -13.52
C GLN A 45 5.23 50.84 -14.64
N LEU A 46 5.44 50.32 -15.85
CA LEU A 46 5.82 51.11 -17.02
C LEU A 46 4.73 52.10 -17.43
N SER A 47 3.46 51.68 -17.40
CA SER A 47 2.31 52.53 -17.72
C SER A 47 2.18 53.70 -16.72
N LEU A 48 2.35 53.43 -15.42
CA LEU A 48 2.34 54.46 -14.38
C LEU A 48 3.50 55.45 -14.57
N LYS A 49 4.72 54.97 -14.83
CA LYS A 49 5.87 55.84 -15.15
C LYS A 49 5.63 56.72 -16.38
N GLY A 50 4.98 56.17 -17.42
CA GLY A 50 4.58 56.93 -18.60
C GLY A 50 3.61 58.07 -18.28
N ILE A 51 2.60 57.80 -17.45
CA ILE A 51 1.63 58.80 -17.00
C ILE A 51 2.33 59.91 -16.19
N VAL A 52 3.22 59.56 -15.25
CA VAL A 52 4.03 60.54 -14.49
C VAL A 52 4.77 61.48 -15.44
N ARG A 53 5.44 60.92 -16.45
CA ARG A 53 6.27 61.68 -17.40
C ARG A 53 5.44 62.66 -18.23
N ILE A 54 4.26 62.25 -18.68
CA ILE A 54 3.33 63.12 -19.44
C ILE A 54 2.89 64.30 -18.58
N LEU A 55 2.64 64.08 -17.30
CA LEU A 55 2.21 65.13 -16.37
C LEU A 55 3.32 66.11 -16.04
N GLU A 56 4.54 65.62 -15.81
CA GLU A 56 5.71 66.48 -15.65
C GLU A 56 5.91 67.38 -16.88
N VAL A 57 5.76 66.82 -18.09
CA VAL A 57 5.84 67.58 -19.34
C VAL A 57 4.74 68.64 -19.40
N LEU A 58 3.46 68.28 -19.20
CA LEU A 58 2.34 69.21 -19.23
C LEU A 58 2.50 70.37 -18.24
N LEU A 59 2.97 70.10 -17.02
CA LEU A 59 3.22 71.11 -16.00
C LEU A 59 4.47 71.97 -16.28
N SER A 60 5.42 71.47 -17.07
CA SER A 60 6.67 72.16 -17.39
C SER A 60 6.58 73.12 -18.58
N LEU A 61 5.53 73.01 -19.42
CA LEU A 61 5.34 73.81 -20.63
C LEU A 61 5.29 75.32 -20.33
N ASP A 62 6.06 76.11 -21.08
CA ASP A 62 6.20 77.55 -20.90
C ASP A 62 4.89 78.35 -21.14
N PHE A 63 3.88 77.72 -21.73
CA PHE A 63 2.52 78.26 -21.88
C PHE A 63 1.90 78.70 -20.54
N PHE A 64 2.24 78.02 -19.44
CA PHE A 64 1.77 78.36 -18.10
C PHE A 64 2.59 79.47 -17.41
N LYS A 65 3.81 79.74 -17.90
CA LYS A 65 4.77 80.65 -17.23
C LYS A 65 4.73 82.09 -17.77
N ASN A 66 4.24 82.30 -19.00
CA ASN A 66 4.30 83.60 -19.68
C ASN A 66 2.91 84.19 -19.97
N ALA A 67 2.05 84.30 -18.95
CA ALA A 67 0.66 84.77 -19.09
C ALA A 67 0.46 86.30 -18.93
N ASN A 68 1.48 87.12 -19.18
CA ASN A 68 1.37 88.57 -19.01
C ASN A 68 0.59 89.29 -20.13
N GLU A 69 0.23 88.61 -21.23
CA GLU A 69 -0.55 89.17 -22.35
C GLU A 69 -1.79 88.33 -22.70
N ILE A 70 -2.34 87.59 -21.73
CA ILE A 70 -3.36 86.57 -21.98
C ILE A 70 -4.73 87.00 -21.42
N ASP A 71 -5.80 86.87 -22.23
CA ASP A 71 -7.19 87.16 -21.87
C ASP A 71 -7.61 86.52 -20.53
N SER A 72 -8.49 87.18 -19.78
CA SER A 72 -9.02 86.74 -18.47
C SER A 72 -9.59 85.31 -18.48
N SER A 73 -10.15 84.87 -19.60
CA SER A 73 -10.66 83.51 -19.82
C SER A 73 -9.55 82.43 -19.80
N LEU A 74 -8.38 82.76 -20.31
CA LEU A 74 -7.21 81.88 -20.37
C LEU A 74 -6.47 81.83 -19.01
N ARG A 75 -6.49 82.91 -18.22
CA ARG A 75 -5.99 82.90 -16.84
C ARG A 75 -6.75 81.91 -15.95
N ASN A 76 -8.09 81.90 -16.05
CA ASN A 76 -8.93 80.93 -15.34
C ASN A 76 -8.64 79.48 -15.78
N SER A 77 -8.34 79.28 -17.07
CA SER A 77 -7.99 77.96 -17.61
C SER A 77 -6.62 77.47 -17.10
N ILE A 78 -5.64 78.36 -16.97
CA ILE A 78 -4.32 78.07 -16.40
C ILE A 78 -4.43 77.67 -14.92
N GLU A 79 -5.24 78.39 -14.14
CA GLU A 79 -5.48 78.08 -12.74
C GLU A 79 -6.17 76.72 -12.57
N TRP A 80 -7.21 76.44 -13.37
CA TRP A 80 -7.87 75.14 -13.38
C TRP A 80 -6.90 73.99 -13.73
N LEU A 81 -6.05 74.17 -14.75
CA LEU A 81 -5.04 73.17 -15.15
C LEU A 81 -3.99 72.93 -14.06
N SER A 82 -3.52 73.99 -13.39
CA SER A 82 -2.58 73.87 -12.27
C SER A 82 -3.19 73.07 -11.11
N ASN A 83 -4.45 73.36 -10.76
CA ASN A 83 -5.16 72.65 -9.70
C ASN A 83 -5.44 71.19 -10.07
N ALA A 84 -5.81 70.92 -11.32
CA ALA A 84 -5.99 69.57 -11.85
C ALA A 84 -4.68 68.77 -11.82
N GLY A 85 -3.55 69.39 -12.20
CA GLY A 85 -2.23 68.78 -12.16
C GLY A 85 -1.76 68.43 -10.74
N GLU A 86 -1.97 69.31 -9.77
CA GLU A 86 -1.62 69.02 -8.37
C GLU A 86 -2.53 67.95 -7.77
N SER A 87 -3.84 67.96 -8.09
CA SER A 87 -4.76 66.89 -7.69
C SER A 87 -4.32 65.53 -8.23
N LEU A 88 -3.89 65.47 -9.49
CA LEU A 88 -3.44 64.24 -10.10
C LEU A 88 -2.10 63.76 -9.51
N LYS A 89 -1.15 64.66 -9.27
CA LYS A 89 0.10 64.35 -8.57
C LYS A 89 -0.15 63.78 -7.17
N ASN A 90 -1.10 64.34 -6.41
CA ASN A 90 -1.47 63.79 -5.11
C ASN A 90 -2.07 62.39 -5.26
N LYS A 91 -2.96 62.18 -6.24
CA LYS A 91 -3.52 60.86 -6.50
C LYS A 91 -2.45 59.84 -6.89
N MET A 92 -1.44 60.24 -7.65
CA MET A 92 -0.33 59.36 -8.01
C MET A 92 0.51 58.94 -6.81
N LYS A 93 0.73 59.85 -5.83
CA LYS A 93 1.39 59.50 -4.57
C LYS A 93 0.57 58.51 -3.74
N GLU A 94 -0.75 58.65 -3.73
CA GLU A 94 -1.64 57.66 -3.07
C GLU A 94 -1.49 56.28 -3.72
N TYR A 95 -1.49 56.21 -5.05
CA TYR A 95 -1.30 54.94 -5.77
C TYR A 95 0.10 54.36 -5.57
N GLU A 96 1.13 55.19 -5.58
CA GLU A 96 2.51 54.75 -5.29
C GLU A 96 2.60 54.12 -3.88
N GLY A 97 2.02 54.77 -2.87
CA GLY A 97 1.93 54.23 -1.51
C GLY A 97 1.15 52.91 -1.47
N PHE A 98 0.00 52.86 -2.12
CA PHE A 98 -0.80 51.63 -2.21
C PHE A 98 -0.03 50.48 -2.85
N PHE A 99 0.65 50.70 -3.98
CA PHE A 99 1.39 49.63 -4.65
C PHE A 99 2.59 49.16 -3.81
N SER A 100 3.22 50.04 -3.04
CA SER A 100 4.26 49.67 -2.08
C SER A 100 3.72 48.74 -0.98
N ASP A 101 2.60 49.11 -0.37
CA ASP A 101 1.95 48.31 0.69
C ASP A 101 1.42 46.99 0.14
N PHE A 102 0.80 47.03 -1.04
CA PHE A 102 0.34 45.84 -1.77
C PHE A 102 1.50 44.89 -2.05
N ASN A 103 2.62 45.39 -2.59
CA ASN A 103 3.78 44.55 -2.88
C ASN A 103 4.37 43.93 -1.61
N THR A 104 4.43 44.69 -0.52
CA THR A 104 4.85 44.19 0.80
C THR A 104 3.92 43.07 1.29
N SER A 105 2.60 43.28 1.18
CA SER A 105 1.61 42.26 1.55
C SER A 105 1.70 41.01 0.66
N MET A 106 1.96 41.17 -0.63
CA MET A 106 2.10 40.05 -1.57
C MET A 106 3.32 39.20 -1.23
N HIS A 107 4.47 39.81 -0.92
CA HIS A 107 5.66 39.07 -0.48
C HIS A 107 5.44 38.35 0.85
N ALA A 108 4.74 38.99 1.80
CA ALA A 108 4.40 38.34 3.06
C ALA A 108 3.48 37.12 2.83
N ASN A 109 2.47 37.25 1.97
CA ASN A 109 1.57 36.15 1.62
C ASN A 109 2.33 35.02 0.89
N GLU A 110 3.22 35.34 -0.04
CA GLU A 110 4.06 34.37 -0.75
C GLU A 110 4.92 33.56 0.24
N GLN A 111 5.54 34.23 1.20
CA GLN A 111 6.34 33.59 2.24
C GLN A 111 5.48 32.71 3.17
N GLU A 112 4.30 33.19 3.58
CA GLU A 112 3.36 32.44 4.42
C GLU A 112 2.90 31.16 3.72
N VAL A 113 2.47 31.27 2.45
CA VAL A 113 2.06 30.12 1.63
C VAL A 113 3.23 29.14 1.47
N THR A 114 4.43 29.64 1.16
CA THR A 114 5.63 28.81 1.02
C THR A 114 5.94 28.06 2.32
N ASN A 115 5.88 28.72 3.47
CA ASN A 115 6.13 28.11 4.77
C ASN A 115 5.09 27.03 5.11
N ILE A 116 3.80 27.30 4.86
CA ILE A 116 2.72 26.33 5.09
C ILE A 116 2.89 25.11 4.18
N LEU A 117 3.19 25.32 2.90
CA LEU A 117 3.40 24.22 1.95
C LEU A 117 4.60 23.36 2.33
N ASN A 118 5.72 23.97 2.75
CA ASN A 118 6.90 23.25 3.22
C ASN A 118 6.62 22.45 4.50
N ALA A 119 5.92 23.06 5.47
CA ALA A 119 5.51 22.37 6.70
C ALA A 119 4.59 21.17 6.38
N ASN A 120 3.64 21.34 5.46
CA ASN A 120 2.76 20.27 5.02
C ASN A 120 3.55 19.15 4.31
N ALA A 121 4.53 19.48 3.47
CA ALA A 121 5.38 18.49 2.81
C ALA A 121 6.17 17.62 3.82
N GLU A 122 6.78 18.23 4.84
CA GLU A 122 7.48 17.48 5.89
C GLU A 122 6.53 16.67 6.78
N ASN A 123 5.33 17.18 7.08
CA ASN A 123 4.29 16.43 7.81
C ASN A 123 3.85 15.18 7.03
N ILE A 124 3.55 15.31 5.73
CA ILE A 124 3.15 14.19 4.86
C ILE A 124 4.27 13.14 4.81
N LYS A 125 5.52 13.58 4.62
CA LYS A 125 6.69 12.69 4.60
C LYS A 125 6.86 11.92 5.92
N SER A 126 6.62 12.57 7.06
CA SER A 126 6.67 11.93 8.39
C SER A 126 5.57 10.88 8.56
N GLU A 127 4.33 11.18 8.17
CA GLU A 127 3.21 10.23 8.24
C GLU A 127 3.39 9.05 7.29
N ILE A 128 3.92 9.25 6.08
CA ILE A 128 4.30 8.16 5.17
C ILE A 128 5.30 7.22 5.85
N LYS A 129 6.37 7.76 6.44
CA LYS A 129 7.39 6.96 7.13
C LYS A 129 6.80 6.17 8.32
N LYS A 130 5.85 6.76 9.04
CA LYS A 130 5.14 6.09 10.14
C LYS A 130 4.28 4.93 9.63
N LEU A 131 3.56 5.12 8.54
CA LEU A 131 2.76 4.07 7.89
C LEU A 131 3.65 2.94 7.36
N GLU A 132 4.78 3.26 6.74
CA GLU A 132 5.78 2.27 6.28
C GLU A 132 6.27 1.41 7.45
N ASN A 133 6.63 2.02 8.58
CA ASN A 133 7.07 1.30 9.78
C ASN A 133 5.96 0.37 10.32
N GLN A 134 4.71 0.83 10.40
CA GLN A 134 3.58 0.02 10.85
C GLN A 134 3.31 -1.17 9.91
N LEU A 135 3.44 -0.98 8.60
CA LEU A 135 3.29 -2.04 7.60
C LEU A 135 4.38 -3.10 7.74
N ILE A 136 5.63 -2.67 7.94
CA ILE A 136 6.78 -3.57 8.19
C ILE A 136 6.56 -4.39 9.46
N GLU A 137 6.14 -3.74 10.56
CA GLU A 137 5.89 -4.42 11.83
C GLU A 137 4.77 -5.47 11.70
N THR A 138 3.65 -5.09 11.06
CA THR A 138 2.50 -5.98 10.86
C THR A 138 2.88 -7.18 10.00
N THR A 139 3.60 -6.94 8.89
CA THR A 139 4.05 -8.01 7.99
C THR A 139 5.03 -8.95 8.69
N THR A 140 5.93 -8.42 9.52
CA THR A 140 6.90 -9.22 10.29
C THR A 140 6.21 -10.10 11.33
N LYS A 141 5.23 -9.55 12.07
CA LYS A 141 4.42 -10.33 13.02
C LYS A 141 3.64 -11.43 12.30
N LEU A 142 2.98 -11.11 11.19
CA LEU A 142 2.22 -12.09 10.40
C LEU A 142 3.12 -13.22 9.89
N LEU A 143 4.30 -12.89 9.33
CA LEU A 143 5.26 -13.87 8.85
C LEU A 143 5.74 -14.80 9.97
N THR A 144 6.07 -14.23 11.13
CA THR A 144 6.52 -14.99 12.31
C THR A 144 5.41 -15.92 12.80
N SER A 145 4.17 -15.43 12.92
CA SER A 145 3.01 -16.25 13.30
C SER A 145 2.77 -17.39 12.33
N TYR A 146 2.90 -17.14 11.02
CA TYR A 146 2.72 -18.17 10.00
C TYR A 146 3.83 -19.24 10.06
N GLN A 147 5.08 -18.84 10.29
CA GLN A 147 6.19 -19.78 10.49
C GLN A 147 5.98 -20.68 11.72
N ILE A 148 5.55 -20.11 12.84
CA ILE A 148 5.23 -20.86 14.07
C ILE A 148 4.10 -21.86 13.79
N PHE A 149 3.02 -21.41 13.15
CA PHE A 149 1.88 -22.25 12.79
C PHE A 149 2.30 -23.46 11.92
N LEU A 150 3.09 -23.22 10.86
CA LEU A 150 3.59 -24.30 10.00
C LEU A 150 4.52 -25.27 10.74
N SER A 151 5.37 -24.77 11.64
CA SER A 151 6.24 -25.61 12.45
C SER A 151 5.43 -26.53 13.38
N GLN A 152 4.43 -25.98 14.06
CA GLN A 152 3.53 -26.73 14.96
C GLN A 152 2.71 -27.77 14.19
N ALA A 153 2.16 -27.40 13.02
CA ALA A 153 1.42 -28.31 12.16
C ALA A 153 2.28 -29.49 11.70
N ARG A 154 3.53 -29.22 11.30
CA ARG A 154 4.50 -30.24 10.90
C ARG A 154 4.84 -31.17 12.07
N GLU A 155 5.12 -30.63 13.24
CA GLU A 155 5.43 -31.41 14.44
C GLU A 155 4.27 -32.32 14.87
N SER A 156 3.04 -31.79 14.84
CA SER A 156 1.83 -32.55 15.13
C SER A 156 1.64 -33.70 14.12
N ALA A 157 1.80 -33.42 12.82
CA ALA A 157 1.69 -34.43 11.77
C ALA A 157 2.75 -35.53 11.93
N THR A 158 4.02 -35.16 12.15
CA THR A 158 5.11 -36.11 12.41
C THR A 158 4.83 -36.99 13.63
N THR A 159 4.35 -36.40 14.72
CA THR A 159 3.99 -37.14 15.93
C THR A 159 2.89 -38.17 15.65
N GLN A 160 1.81 -37.76 14.97
CA GLN A 160 0.72 -38.67 14.61
C GLN A 160 1.18 -39.80 13.68
N ILE A 161 2.06 -39.50 12.72
CA ILE A 161 2.63 -40.50 11.80
C ILE A 161 3.45 -41.53 12.60
N ASN A 162 4.38 -41.08 13.44
CA ASN A 162 5.24 -41.96 14.23
C ASN A 162 4.42 -42.87 15.18
N THR A 163 3.37 -42.33 15.80
CA THR A 163 2.45 -43.11 16.64
C THR A 163 1.72 -44.18 15.83
N LYS A 164 1.17 -43.83 14.66
CA LYS A 164 0.46 -44.79 13.79
C LYS A 164 1.39 -45.84 13.20
N GLU A 165 2.60 -45.45 12.81
CA GLU A 165 3.63 -46.38 12.32
C GLU A 165 4.01 -47.40 13.40
N THR A 166 4.27 -46.94 14.62
CA THR A 166 4.57 -47.81 15.77
C THR A 166 3.42 -48.78 16.02
N GLN A 167 2.17 -48.31 16.07
CA GLN A 167 1.00 -49.16 16.27
C GLN A 167 0.82 -50.18 15.15
N ALA A 168 1.05 -49.79 13.89
CA ALA A 168 0.96 -50.69 12.75
C ALA A 168 2.02 -51.80 12.82
N ILE A 169 3.28 -51.45 13.16
CA ILE A 169 4.36 -52.41 13.35
C ILE A 169 4.02 -53.39 14.48
N THR A 170 3.53 -52.90 15.62
CA THR A 170 3.10 -53.75 16.74
C THR A 170 1.99 -54.72 16.31
N ASN A 171 0.97 -54.24 15.61
CA ASN A 171 -0.14 -55.09 15.13
C ASN A 171 0.35 -56.17 14.16
N ILE A 172 1.26 -55.81 13.23
CA ILE A 172 1.85 -56.76 12.27
C ILE A 172 2.66 -57.84 13.00
N ASN A 173 3.45 -57.47 14.01
CA ASN A 173 4.23 -58.43 14.80
C ASN A 173 3.33 -59.40 15.58
N GLN A 174 2.26 -58.90 16.21
CA GLN A 174 1.28 -59.74 16.91
C GLN A 174 0.56 -60.71 15.96
N ALA A 175 0.16 -60.23 14.77
CA ALA A 175 -0.45 -61.08 13.75
C ALA A 175 0.53 -62.16 13.24
N LYS A 176 1.81 -61.80 13.04
CA LYS A 176 2.87 -62.73 12.65
C LYS A 176 3.11 -63.81 13.71
N GLU A 177 3.20 -63.43 14.98
CA GLU A 177 3.36 -64.38 16.09
C GLU A 177 2.16 -65.34 16.17
N SER A 178 0.94 -64.81 16.08
CA SER A 178 -0.29 -65.61 16.08
C SER A 178 -0.32 -66.61 14.92
N ALA A 179 0.04 -66.17 13.71
CA ALA A 179 0.15 -67.04 12.54
C ALA A 179 1.21 -68.12 12.73
N GLN A 180 2.37 -67.78 13.31
CA GLN A 180 3.43 -68.74 13.60
C GLN A 180 3.00 -69.80 14.61
N VAL A 181 2.26 -69.42 15.66
CA VAL A 181 1.68 -70.35 16.64
C VAL A 181 0.69 -71.31 15.96
N GLN A 182 -0.19 -70.80 15.10
CA GLN A 182 -1.14 -71.63 14.37
C GLN A 182 -0.44 -72.60 13.41
N ILE A 183 0.59 -72.14 12.67
CA ILE A 183 1.39 -72.97 11.78
C ILE A 183 2.09 -74.10 12.57
N ASN A 184 2.69 -73.78 13.72
CA ASN A 184 3.37 -74.77 14.55
C ASN A 184 2.38 -75.81 15.12
N THR A 185 1.19 -75.37 15.54
CA THR A 185 0.13 -76.25 16.03
C THR A 185 -0.34 -77.22 14.93
N ASN A 186 -0.69 -76.68 13.76
CA ASN A 186 -1.12 -77.49 12.62
C ASN A 186 -0.03 -78.46 12.15
N LYS A 187 1.25 -78.02 12.16
CA LYS A 187 2.39 -78.88 11.83
C LYS A 187 2.50 -80.06 12.80
N GLN A 188 2.33 -79.83 14.10
CA GLN A 188 2.38 -80.88 15.11
C GLN A 188 1.20 -81.86 14.96
N GLU A 189 0.00 -81.35 14.71
CA GLU A 189 -1.19 -82.17 14.46
C GLU A 189 -1.01 -83.09 13.24
N VAL A 190 -0.54 -82.54 12.12
CA VAL A 190 -0.25 -83.32 10.91
C VAL A 190 0.83 -84.38 11.15
N LEU A 191 1.90 -84.04 11.89
CA LEU A 191 2.95 -85.01 12.23
C LEU A 191 2.42 -86.15 13.12
N ASN A 192 1.55 -85.83 14.08
CA ASN A 192 0.90 -86.83 14.93
C ASN A 192 -0.01 -87.76 14.11
N ASN A 193 -0.83 -87.21 13.21
CA ASN A 193 -1.72 -87.98 12.33
C ASN A 193 -0.91 -88.93 11.42
N ILE A 194 0.15 -88.42 10.76
CA ILE A 194 1.04 -89.25 9.92
C ILE A 194 1.70 -90.38 10.73
N THR A 195 2.10 -90.09 11.98
CA THR A 195 2.73 -91.09 12.86
C THR A 195 1.74 -92.20 13.23
N GLN A 196 0.50 -91.83 13.56
CA GLN A 196 -0.56 -92.79 13.87
C GLN A 196 -0.92 -93.66 12.66
N GLU A 197 -1.14 -93.06 11.49
CA GLU A 197 -1.43 -93.83 10.26
C GLU A 197 -0.28 -94.77 9.89
N LYS A 198 0.98 -94.33 10.05
CA LYS A 198 2.15 -95.19 9.81
C LYS A 198 2.18 -96.40 10.76
N GLN A 199 1.86 -96.21 12.04
CA GLN A 199 1.79 -97.30 13.03
C GLN A 199 0.65 -98.28 12.69
N GLN A 200 -0.50 -97.75 12.30
CA GLN A 200 -1.66 -98.53 11.87
C GLN A 200 -1.32 -99.39 10.64
N ALA A 201 -0.79 -98.78 9.57
CA ALA A 201 -0.39 -99.49 8.37
C ALA A 201 0.70 -100.55 8.65
N THR A 202 1.66 -100.26 9.52
CA THR A 202 2.69 -101.22 9.93
C THR A 202 2.07 -102.44 10.63
N SER A 203 1.08 -102.22 11.50
CA SER A 203 0.37 -103.29 12.22
C SER A 203 -0.45 -104.15 11.26
N GLU A 204 -1.19 -103.53 10.34
CA GLU A 204 -1.97 -104.22 9.30
C GLU A 204 -1.08 -105.08 8.39
N ILE A 205 0.08 -104.54 7.95
CA ILE A 205 1.06 -105.30 7.15
C ILE A 205 1.59 -106.51 7.92
N ASN A 206 1.89 -106.35 9.22
CA ASN A 206 2.39 -107.46 10.04
C ASN A 206 1.35 -108.56 10.22
N GLU A 207 0.08 -108.21 10.44
CA GLU A 207 -1.02 -109.18 10.52
C GLU A 207 -1.24 -109.90 9.17
N ALA A 208 -1.23 -109.16 8.06
CA ALA A 208 -1.32 -109.75 6.72
C ALA A 208 -0.15 -110.74 6.45
N LYS A 209 1.08 -110.39 6.84
CA LYS A 209 2.24 -111.27 6.74
C LYS A 209 2.07 -112.56 7.54
N LYS A 210 1.63 -112.47 8.80
CA LYS A 210 1.34 -113.65 9.64
C LYS A 210 0.31 -114.56 8.96
N ALA A 211 -0.79 -113.98 8.47
CA ALA A 211 -1.83 -114.73 7.78
C ALA A 211 -1.31 -115.46 6.53
N ILE A 212 -0.47 -114.81 5.72
CA ILE A 212 0.17 -115.42 4.54
C ILE A 212 1.09 -116.58 4.97
N ILE A 213 1.96 -116.36 5.97
CA ILE A 213 2.88 -117.40 6.47
C ILE A 213 2.09 -118.62 6.93
N ILE A 214 1.03 -118.43 7.72
CA ILE A 214 0.17 -119.50 8.22
C ILE A 214 -0.46 -120.27 7.05
N LYS A 215 -1.06 -119.57 6.07
CA LYS A 215 -1.67 -120.21 4.88
C LYS A 215 -0.65 -121.02 4.08
N THR A 216 0.56 -120.49 3.86
CA THR A 216 1.63 -121.20 3.15
C THR A 216 2.09 -122.43 3.90
N LEU A 217 2.26 -122.36 5.23
CA LEU A 217 2.62 -123.52 6.05
C LEU A 217 1.55 -124.62 6.00
N ILE A 218 0.26 -124.24 6.03
CA ILE A 218 -0.84 -125.19 5.87
C ILE A 218 -0.78 -125.87 4.50
N PHE A 219 -0.62 -125.09 3.42
CA PHE A 219 -0.52 -125.61 2.04
C PHE A 219 0.65 -126.60 1.88
N LEU A 220 1.83 -126.27 2.41
CA LEU A 220 3.01 -127.15 2.38
C LEU A 220 2.81 -128.46 3.14
N ARG A 221 2.09 -128.44 4.27
CA ARG A 221 1.76 -129.67 5.03
C ARG A 221 0.81 -130.58 4.27
N LEU A 222 -0.20 -130.02 3.61
CA LEU A 222 -1.17 -130.79 2.83
C LEU A 222 -0.52 -131.48 1.62
N ASN A 223 0.41 -130.82 0.92
CA ASN A 223 1.10 -131.41 -0.23
C ASN A 223 2.12 -132.52 0.13
N LYS A 224 2.58 -132.64 1.38
CA LYS A 224 3.45 -133.74 1.83
C LYS A 224 2.69 -135.01 2.22
N ALA A 225 1.37 -134.94 2.34
CA ALA A 225 0.50 -136.05 2.74
C ALA A 225 -0.11 -136.82 1.56
N CYS A 226 0.23 -136.44 0.32
CA CYS A 226 -0.09 -137.13 -0.94
C CYS A 226 1.19 -137.72 -1.53
#